data_AF-A0A950TJF6-F1
#
_entry.id   AF-A0A950TJF6-F1
#
_cell.length_a   1.000
_cell.length_b   1.000
_cell.length_c   1.000
_cell.angle_alpha   90.00
_cell.angle_beta   90.00
_cell.angle_gamma   90.00
#
_symmetry.space_group_name_H-M   'P 1'
#
loop_
_entity.id
_entity.type
_entity.pdbx_description
1 polymer ?
#
loop_
_entity_poly.entity_id
_entity_poly.type
_entity_poly.pdbx_seq_one_letter_code
_entity_poly.pdbx_strand_id
1 'polypeptide(L)'
;MMAFVCLTTGGCALSGNEIEAIQRAGAPAPSLVQTTVAAEFRTAKLTGNPQISDLHQTTGPQPGDWMLCFKSDGADQAVRYAVFFRNDKLVTSRPAAIIDGCHKADYHPLEPPLPRWPGSG
;
A
#
# COMPACT_ATOMS: atom_id res chain seq x y z
N MET A 1 23.69 65.53 -16.57
CA MET A 1 23.74 64.51 -15.51
C MET A 1 22.32 64.05 -15.27
N MET A 2 21.91 62.94 -15.87
CA MET A 2 20.54 62.42 -15.84
C MET A 2 20.64 60.99 -15.31
N ALA A 3 20.15 60.77 -14.09
CA ALA A 3 20.19 59.48 -13.43
C ALA A 3 18.97 58.65 -13.87
N PHE A 4 19.21 57.59 -14.64
CA PHE A 4 18.21 56.56 -14.93
C PHE A 4 18.35 55.45 -13.88
N VAL A 5 17.42 55.42 -12.93
CA VAL A 5 17.29 54.36 -11.93
C VAL A 5 16.34 53.30 -12.51
N CYS A 6 16.88 52.19 -12.98
CA CYS A 6 16.09 51.01 -13.34
C CYS A 6 16.07 50.05 -12.15
N LEU A 7 14.96 50.02 -11.40
CA LEU A 7 14.65 48.91 -10.50
C LEU A 7 14.27 47.69 -11.37
N THR A 8 15.14 46.70 -11.47
CA THR A 8 14.76 45.38 -11.98
C THR A 8 14.26 44.53 -10.82
N THR A 9 12.95 44.51 -10.61
CA THR A 9 12.28 43.46 -9.83
C THR A 9 12.32 42.17 -10.65
N GLY A 10 13.34 41.35 -10.41
CA GLY A 10 13.37 39.96 -10.86
C GLY A 10 12.34 39.17 -10.06
N GLY A 11 11.09 39.17 -10.52
CA GLY A 11 10.10 38.21 -10.04
C GLY A 11 10.52 36.83 -10.48
N CYS A 12 10.98 35.99 -9.56
CA CYS A 12 11.04 34.56 -9.79
C CYS A 12 9.61 34.10 -10.09
N ALA A 13 9.32 33.85 -11.37
CA ALA A 13 8.21 32.99 -11.74
C ALA A 13 8.57 31.61 -11.20
N LEU A 14 8.12 31.33 -9.97
CA LEU A 14 7.96 29.97 -9.50
C LEU A 14 6.86 29.39 -10.38
N SER A 15 7.25 28.84 -11.52
CA SER A 15 6.45 27.88 -12.26
C SER A 15 6.19 26.73 -11.30
N GLY A 16 5.12 26.84 -10.53
CA GLY A 16 4.64 25.76 -9.70
C GLY A 16 4.35 24.62 -10.65
N ASN A 17 5.17 23.56 -10.59
CA ASN A 17 4.73 22.29 -11.10
C ASN A 17 3.42 22.01 -10.39
N GLU A 18 2.31 22.02 -11.14
CA GLU A 18 1.05 21.47 -10.67
C GLU A 18 1.38 20.12 -10.04
N ILE A 19 0.98 19.93 -8.77
CA ILE A 19 1.06 18.62 -8.14
C ILE A 19 0.05 17.78 -8.90
N GLU A 20 0.50 17.14 -9.97
CA GLU A 20 -0.26 16.14 -10.68
C GLU A 20 -0.59 15.07 -9.64
N ALA A 21 -1.87 14.97 -9.27
CA ALA A 21 -2.31 13.96 -8.34
C ALA A 21 -1.90 12.61 -8.92
N ILE A 22 -1.04 11.88 -8.22
CA ILE A 22 -0.62 10.53 -8.65
C ILE A 22 -1.90 9.72 -8.81
N GLN A 23 -2.28 9.43 -10.06
CA GLN A 23 -3.40 8.54 -10.34
C GLN A 23 -3.02 7.16 -9.81
N ARG A 24 -3.66 6.78 -8.70
CA ARG A 24 -3.50 5.44 -8.13
C ARG A 24 -4.11 4.44 -9.10
N ALA A 25 -3.36 3.39 -9.39
CA ALA A 25 -3.86 2.31 -10.22
C ALA A 25 -5.05 1.62 -9.54
N GLY A 26 -5.87 0.92 -10.34
CA GLY A 26 -6.97 0.10 -9.82
C GLY A 26 -6.48 -0.93 -8.79
N ALA A 27 -7.42 -1.44 -8.00
CA ALA A 27 -7.13 -2.54 -7.06
C ALA A 27 -6.53 -3.73 -7.84
N PRO A 28 -5.62 -4.51 -7.23
CA PRO A 28 -5.18 -5.78 -7.81
C PRO A 28 -6.38 -6.70 -8.12
N ALA A 29 -6.13 -7.81 -8.81
CA ALA A 29 -7.09 -8.89 -8.95
C ALA A 29 -7.20 -9.72 -7.65
N PRO A 30 -8.40 -10.19 -7.24
CA PRO A 30 -8.55 -11.05 -6.06
C PRO A 30 -7.68 -12.31 -6.10
N SER A 31 -7.57 -12.93 -7.28
CA SER A 31 -6.74 -14.12 -7.51
C SER A 31 -5.24 -13.83 -7.35
N LEU A 32 -4.78 -12.64 -7.77
CA LEU A 32 -3.40 -12.22 -7.55
C LEU A 32 -3.11 -12.09 -6.06
N VAL A 33 -4.02 -11.49 -5.27
CA VAL A 33 -3.82 -11.37 -3.82
C VAL A 33 -3.80 -12.74 -3.15
N GLN A 34 -4.74 -13.63 -3.50
CA GLN A 34 -4.75 -14.99 -2.93
C GLN A 34 -3.43 -15.70 -3.17
N THR A 35 -2.98 -15.73 -4.43
CA THR A 35 -1.74 -16.43 -4.80
C THR A 35 -0.51 -15.78 -4.18
N THR A 36 -0.46 -14.44 -4.12
CA THR A 36 0.63 -13.69 -3.50
C THR A 36 0.71 -13.95 -2.00
N VAL A 37 -0.40 -13.81 -1.27
CA VAL A 37 -0.40 -14.04 0.19
C VAL A 37 -0.05 -15.49 0.51
N ALA A 38 -0.59 -16.46 -0.24
CA ALA A 38 -0.25 -17.86 -0.03
C ALA A 38 1.24 -18.17 -0.32
N ALA A 39 1.87 -17.45 -1.27
CA ALA A 39 3.31 -17.55 -1.52
C ALA A 39 4.11 -16.91 -0.38
N GLU A 40 3.78 -15.68 0.01
CA GLU A 40 4.48 -14.94 1.06
C GLU A 40 4.38 -15.60 2.43
N PHE A 41 3.23 -16.19 2.75
CA PHE A 41 3.03 -16.97 3.97
C PHE A 41 4.02 -18.15 4.06
N ARG A 42 4.24 -18.84 2.94
CA ARG A 42 5.22 -19.94 2.83
C ARG A 42 6.66 -19.43 2.87
N THR A 43 6.96 -18.31 2.19
CA THR A 43 8.28 -17.66 2.22
C THR A 43 8.66 -17.25 3.65
N ALA A 44 7.71 -16.71 4.40
CA ALA A 44 7.86 -16.35 5.80
C ALA A 44 7.94 -17.56 6.76
N LYS A 45 7.77 -18.79 6.23
CA LYS A 45 7.79 -20.06 6.99
C LYS A 45 6.81 -20.06 8.17
N LEU A 46 5.66 -19.42 7.98
CA LEU A 46 4.61 -19.41 8.99
C LEU A 46 3.91 -20.78 9.01
N THR A 47 3.59 -21.23 10.22
CA THR A 47 2.78 -22.43 10.47
C THR A 47 1.30 -22.07 10.53
N GLY A 48 0.40 -23.04 10.55
CA GLY A 48 -1.06 -22.78 10.59
C GLY A 48 -1.61 -22.29 9.26
N ASN A 49 -2.73 -21.58 9.29
CA ASN A 49 -3.45 -21.06 8.14
C ASN A 49 -3.26 -19.54 7.99
N PRO A 50 -3.17 -19.03 6.75
CA PRO A 50 -3.12 -17.60 6.49
C PRO A 50 -4.47 -16.94 6.80
N GLN A 51 -4.39 -15.81 7.50
CA GLN A 51 -5.49 -14.87 7.66
C GLN A 51 -5.10 -13.53 7.08
N ILE A 52 -6.03 -12.84 6.44
CA ILE A 52 -5.83 -11.54 5.80
C ILE A 52 -6.78 -10.47 6.33
N SER A 53 -6.36 -9.21 6.24
CA SER A 53 -7.23 -8.06 6.39
C SER A 53 -7.92 -7.69 5.08
N ASP A 54 -8.87 -6.76 5.16
CA ASP A 54 -9.43 -6.09 4.00
C ASP A 54 -8.33 -5.37 3.19
N LEU A 55 -8.47 -5.41 1.86
CA LEU A 55 -7.63 -4.66 0.93
C LEU A 55 -8.05 -3.18 0.96
N HIS A 56 -7.09 -2.29 1.14
CA HIS A 56 -7.36 -0.85 1.16
C HIS A 56 -6.27 -0.07 0.43
N GLN A 57 -6.59 1.16 0.04
CA GLN A 57 -5.59 2.04 -0.53
C GLN A 57 -4.61 2.51 0.54
N THR A 58 -3.34 2.61 0.16
CA THR A 58 -2.31 3.13 1.03
C THR A 58 -2.50 4.62 1.31
N THR A 59 -1.89 5.12 2.39
CA THR A 59 -1.84 6.56 2.69
C THR A 59 -0.40 7.01 2.91
N GLY A 60 -0.10 8.24 2.51
CA GLY A 60 1.27 8.76 2.59
C GLY A 60 2.28 8.03 1.68
N PRO A 61 3.59 8.11 2.00
CA PRO A 61 4.67 7.56 1.17
C PRO A 61 4.86 6.05 1.41
N GLN A 62 3.83 5.25 1.16
CA GLN A 62 3.91 3.79 1.26
C GLN A 62 4.39 3.15 -0.07
N PRO A 63 4.99 1.95 -0.03
CA PRO A 63 5.63 1.35 -1.22
C PRO A 63 4.71 1.12 -2.41
N GLY A 64 3.45 0.75 -2.17
CA GLY A 64 2.43 0.49 -3.18
C GLY A 64 1.22 1.43 -3.05
N ASP A 65 0.28 1.30 -3.97
CA ASP A 65 -0.97 2.09 -4.00
C ASP A 65 -2.08 1.40 -3.20
N TRP A 66 -1.94 0.08 -3.03
CA TRP A 66 -2.83 -0.78 -2.27
C TRP A 66 -2.04 -1.59 -1.25
N MET A 67 -2.64 -1.84 -0.10
CA MET A 67 -2.09 -2.78 0.86
C MET A 67 -3.15 -3.61 1.56
N LEU A 68 -2.69 -4.73 2.10
CA LEU A 68 -3.37 -5.52 3.10
C LEU A 68 -2.34 -6.08 4.07
N CYS A 69 -2.82 -6.65 5.16
CA CYS A 69 -2.00 -7.36 6.11
C CYS A 69 -2.32 -8.85 6.09
N PHE A 70 -1.33 -9.70 6.32
CA PHE A 70 -1.58 -11.11 6.65
C PHE A 70 -0.90 -11.52 7.96
N LYS A 71 -1.43 -12.56 8.57
CA LYS A 71 -0.86 -13.23 9.73
C LYS A 71 -1.17 -14.73 9.70
N SER A 72 -0.57 -15.44 10.63
CA SER A 72 -0.94 -16.83 10.93
C SER A 72 -2.00 -16.88 12.04
N ASP A 73 -2.83 -17.93 12.01
CA ASP A 73 -3.69 -18.36 13.12
C ASP A 73 -2.98 -19.36 14.07
N GLY A 74 -1.77 -19.78 13.74
CA GLY A 74 -0.98 -20.73 14.50
C GLY A 74 -0.52 -20.17 15.84
N ALA A 75 -0.41 -21.05 16.83
CA ALA A 75 0.12 -20.71 18.15
C ALA A 75 1.51 -20.08 18.02
N ASP A 76 1.78 -19.08 18.86
CA ASP A 76 3.06 -18.37 18.98
C ASP A 76 3.50 -17.51 17.76
N GLN A 77 2.66 -17.38 16.73
CA GLN A 77 2.95 -16.55 15.55
C GLN A 77 2.35 -15.14 15.67
N ALA A 78 3.02 -14.25 16.41
CA ALA A 78 2.56 -12.88 16.64
C ALA A 78 2.84 -11.91 15.47
N VAL A 79 3.76 -12.28 14.57
CA VAL A 79 4.21 -11.39 13.48
C VAL A 79 3.09 -11.21 12.46
N ARG A 80 2.84 -9.94 12.11
CA ARG A 80 1.98 -9.53 11.00
C ARG A 80 2.84 -9.03 9.87
N TYR A 81 2.44 -9.31 8.65
CA TYR A 81 3.11 -8.84 7.44
C TYR A 81 2.23 -7.84 6.72
N ALA A 82 2.84 -6.82 6.14
CA ALA A 82 2.22 -5.87 5.23
C ALA A 82 2.62 -6.22 3.80
N VAL A 83 1.63 -6.30 2.91
CA VAL A 83 1.82 -6.62 1.49
C VAL A 83 1.32 -5.46 0.66
N PHE A 84 2.16 -4.97 -0.24
CA PHE A 84 1.91 -3.78 -1.04
C PHE A 84 1.80 -4.14 -2.51
N PHE A 85 0.79 -3.57 -3.17
CA PHE A 85 0.51 -3.77 -4.58
C PHE A 85 0.49 -2.46 -5.35
N ARG A 86 0.90 -2.50 -6.62
CA ARG A 86 0.78 -1.40 -7.58
C ARG A 86 0.65 -2.01 -8.98
N ASN A 87 -0.27 -1.48 -9.79
CA ASN A 87 -0.47 -1.94 -11.17
C ASN A 87 -0.65 -3.46 -11.28
N ASP A 88 -1.48 -4.05 -10.41
CA ASP A 88 -1.75 -5.48 -10.36
C ASP A 88 -0.47 -6.35 -10.23
N LYS A 89 0.48 -5.88 -9.42
CA LYS A 89 1.74 -6.57 -9.11
C LYS A 89 2.09 -6.39 -7.64
N LEU A 90 2.71 -7.42 -7.05
CA LEU A 90 3.39 -7.30 -5.77
C LEU A 90 4.55 -6.29 -5.90
N VAL A 91 4.56 -5.28 -5.05
CA VAL A 91 5.69 -4.36 -4.88
C VAL A 91 6.65 -4.90 -3.83
N THR A 92 6.13 -5.23 -2.65
CA THR A 92 6.92 -5.77 -1.55
C THR A 92 6.01 -6.40 -0.48
N SER A 93 6.60 -7.30 0.30
CA SER A 93 6.02 -7.95 1.46
C SER A 93 7.06 -7.95 2.57
N ARG A 94 6.68 -7.48 3.76
CA ARG A 94 7.61 -7.38 4.91
C ARG A 94 6.85 -7.47 6.23
N PRO A 95 7.53 -7.76 7.35
CA PRO A 95 6.96 -7.55 8.68
C PRO A 95 6.38 -6.14 8.80
N ALA A 96 5.18 -6.05 9.36
CA ALA A 96 4.43 -4.82 9.48
C ALA A 96 5.08 -3.88 10.50
N ALA A 97 5.18 -2.61 10.12
CA ALA A 97 5.51 -1.50 10.99
C ALA A 97 4.22 -0.95 11.62
N ILE A 98 4.34 -0.18 12.70
CA ILE A 98 3.16 0.42 13.37
C ILE A 98 2.34 1.28 12.39
N ILE A 99 3.01 2.00 11.49
CA ILE A 99 2.37 2.86 10.48
C ILE A 99 1.54 2.09 9.44
N ASP A 100 1.75 0.77 9.31
CA ASP A 100 0.98 -0.07 8.39
C ASP A 100 -0.41 -0.41 8.96
N GLY A 101 -0.67 -0.09 10.24
CA GLY A 101 -1.98 -0.29 10.85
C GLY A 101 -2.40 -1.74 11.09
N CYS A 102 -1.59 -2.73 10.70
CA CYS A 102 -1.93 -4.16 10.80
C CYS A 102 -2.30 -4.64 12.22
N HIS A 103 -1.84 -3.95 13.26
CA HIS A 103 -2.19 -4.25 14.65
C HIS A 103 -3.65 -3.91 15.02
N LYS A 104 -4.32 -3.08 14.21
CA LYS A 104 -5.72 -2.64 14.39
C LYS A 104 -6.67 -3.27 13.37
N ALA A 105 -6.16 -4.06 12.43
CA ALA A 105 -6.96 -4.63 11.37
C ALA A 105 -7.76 -5.84 11.87
N ASP A 106 -8.96 -6.02 11.32
CA ASP A 106 -9.70 -7.28 11.41
C ASP A 106 -9.10 -8.29 10.43
N TYR A 107 -9.16 -9.58 10.81
CA TYR A 107 -8.55 -10.67 10.05
C TYR A 107 -9.54 -11.80 9.80
N HIS A 108 -9.52 -12.33 8.59
CA HIS A 108 -10.37 -13.42 8.13
C HIS A 108 -9.53 -14.48 7.39
N PRO A 109 -10.00 -15.74 7.30
CA PRO A 109 -9.32 -16.77 6.52
C PRO A 109 -9.07 -16.34 5.07
N LEU A 110 -7.94 -16.77 4.50
CA LEU A 110 -7.66 -16.58 3.07
C LEU A 110 -8.47 -17.57 2.22
N GLU A 111 -9.77 -17.32 2.10
CA GLU A 111 -10.71 -18.16 1.35
C GLU A 111 -11.47 -17.32 0.31
N PRO A 112 -11.77 -17.86 -0.88
CA PRO A 112 -12.67 -17.21 -1.81
C PRO A 112 -14.13 -17.24 -1.30
N PRO A 113 -14.93 -16.17 -1.53
CA PRO A 113 -14.52 -14.88 -2.05
C PRO A 113 -13.74 -14.08 -1.00
N LEU A 114 -12.72 -13.33 -1.44
CA LEU A 114 -11.99 -12.46 -0.52
C LEU A 114 -12.94 -11.41 0.08
N PRO A 115 -12.80 -11.09 1.38
CA PRO A 115 -13.61 -10.06 2.01
C PRO A 115 -13.35 -8.69 1.38
N ARG A 116 -14.44 -7.94 1.19
CA ARG A 116 -14.50 -6.52 0.75
C ARG A 116 -13.45 -6.14 -0.30
N TRP A 117 -13.68 -6.58 -1.54
CA TRP A 117 -12.89 -6.13 -2.68
C TRP A 117 -13.35 -4.76 -3.20
N PRO A 118 -12.45 -3.79 -3.43
CA PRO A 118 -12.81 -2.54 -4.08
C PRO A 118 -13.29 -2.81 -5.52
N GLY A 119 -14.53 -2.42 -5.84
CA GLY A 119 -15.08 -2.50 -7.20
C GLY A 119 -15.75 -3.82 -7.59
N SER A 120 -16.13 -4.68 -6.64
CA SER A 120 -16.96 -5.87 -6.90
C SER A 120 -18.48 -5.60 -6.82
N GLY A 121 -18.89 -4.37 -7.15
CA GLY A 121 -20.30 -3.95 -7.20
C GLY A 121 -20.88 -4.08 -8.60
#